data_AF-A0A800BX19-F1
#
_entry.id   AF-A0A800BX19-F1
#
_cell.length_a   1.000
_cell.length_b   1.000
_cell.length_c   1.000
_cell.angle_alpha   90.00
_cell.angle_beta   90.00
_cell.angle_gamma   90.00
#
_symmetry.space_group_name_H-M   'P 1'
#
loop_
_entity.id
_entity.type
_entity.pdbx_description
1 polymer ?
#
loop_
_entity_poly.entity_id
_entity_poly.type
_entity_poly.pdbx_seq_one_letter_code
_entity_poly.pdbx_strand_id
1 'polypeptide(L)'
;MFTKTHVAGAILLSGTLFLAGGCGYKTDPVPPDSIVPQAIEDLRYSVSEKGVTLTWTFPKETIRGTDLSDIAAFDVYRAVVPMNDYCPTCPIPFGDAIQIAGGVVDPEADRMGTYETALLRSGHKYFFKVNARTSWWAASADSNIISFVWHIPARGPQGLTAEAADSSATISWQPVTTLMDGQNVTYPMLYQVQRSKDNKGFNNIGKAKAETKFVDSALNNGETYYYKVQSILMVDGNPVSGGISESVSIAAVDQTPPAPPTGITVVETATGNKIFWDKSQEADVKGYRVYRRSGTAKTSKQIGDVSGVYSIFEDKKVSADGSYYYSVTAYDQTEPTNESEKSQEASIRH
;
A
#
# COMPACT_ATOMS: atom_id res chain seq x y z
N MET A 1 -52.71 -79.56 -5.86
CA MET A 1 -52.39 -80.79 -5.11
C MET A 1 -52.07 -80.38 -3.68
N PHE A 2 -52.98 -80.76 -2.77
CA PHE A 2 -52.84 -81.01 -1.31
C PHE A 2 -51.94 -80.09 -0.45
N THR A 3 -52.48 -79.18 0.37
CA THR A 3 -53.05 -79.29 1.75
C THR A 3 -52.09 -79.57 2.91
N LYS A 4 -52.09 -78.67 3.90
CA LYS A 4 -52.42 -78.88 5.34
C LYS A 4 -52.29 -77.52 6.08
N THR A 5 -53.30 -76.82 6.63
CA THR A 5 -54.22 -77.09 7.79
C THR A 5 -53.52 -77.68 9.02
N HIS A 6 -53.67 -77.25 10.29
CA HIS A 6 -54.56 -76.37 11.09
C HIS A 6 -53.68 -75.78 12.25
N VAL A 7 -54.05 -74.89 13.18
CA VAL A 7 -55.12 -74.93 14.21
C VAL A 7 -55.17 -73.57 14.92
N ALA A 8 -56.38 -73.19 15.33
CA ALA A 8 -56.75 -71.99 16.07
C ALA A 8 -56.27 -71.96 17.53
N GLY A 9 -56.15 -70.75 18.09
CA GLY A 9 -56.07 -70.49 19.52
C GLY A 9 -56.41 -69.03 19.80
N ALA A 10 -57.67 -68.76 20.14
CA ALA A 10 -58.15 -67.49 20.67
C ALA A 10 -58.16 -67.53 22.21
N ILE A 11 -58.21 -66.33 22.83
CA ILE A 11 -58.29 -65.96 24.29
C ILE A 11 -56.99 -65.26 24.72
N LEU A 12 -56.93 -64.06 25.33
CA LEU A 12 -57.84 -62.94 25.62
C LEU A 12 -56.95 -61.85 26.27
N LEU A 13 -57.41 -60.59 26.17
CA LEU A 13 -57.18 -59.47 27.12
C LEU A 13 -55.80 -58.79 27.21
N SER A 14 -55.81 -57.56 26.65
CA SER A 14 -55.47 -56.31 27.34
C SER A 14 -54.01 -56.11 27.76
N GLY A 15 -53.29 -55.30 26.97
CA GLY A 15 -52.00 -54.75 27.38
C GLY A 15 -51.60 -53.53 26.56
N THR A 16 -52.04 -52.36 27.02
CA THR A 16 -51.28 -51.10 26.95
C THR A 16 -51.01 -50.49 25.57
N LEU A 17 -52.00 -49.78 25.05
CA LEU A 17 -51.78 -48.69 24.09
C LEU A 17 -51.14 -47.51 24.85
N PHE A 18 -49.81 -47.52 24.99
CA PHE A 18 -49.07 -46.35 25.47
C PHE A 18 -49.18 -45.25 24.41
N LEU A 19 -50.05 -44.29 24.69
CA LEU A 19 -50.04 -42.96 24.12
C LEU A 19 -48.62 -42.39 24.28
N ALA A 20 -47.82 -42.45 23.22
CA ALA A 20 -46.74 -41.49 23.05
C ALA A 20 -47.39 -40.13 22.75
N GLY A 21 -47.95 -39.50 23.78
CA GLY A 21 -48.26 -38.08 23.78
C GLY A 21 -46.95 -37.32 23.74
N GLY A 22 -46.34 -37.24 22.56
CA GLY A 22 -45.30 -36.27 22.30
C GLY A 22 -45.93 -34.89 22.47
N CYS A 23 -45.67 -34.24 23.61
CA CYS A 23 -45.97 -32.83 23.81
C CYS A 23 -45.09 -32.00 22.87
N GLY A 24 -45.44 -31.97 21.58
CA GLY A 24 -45.00 -30.91 20.69
C GLY A 24 -45.67 -29.62 21.16
N TYR A 25 -44.95 -28.83 21.96
CA TYR A 25 -45.40 -27.50 22.37
C TYR A 25 -45.53 -26.66 21.10
N LYS A 26 -46.76 -26.44 20.62
CA LYS A 26 -47.03 -25.51 19.54
C LYS A 26 -46.88 -24.10 20.12
N THR A 27 -45.68 -23.53 20.03
CA THR A 27 -45.48 -22.11 20.27
C THR A 27 -46.28 -21.32 19.23
N ASP A 28 -46.63 -20.08 19.58
CA ASP A 28 -47.27 -19.19 18.62
C ASP A 28 -46.43 -19.08 17.34
N PRO A 29 -47.07 -19.03 16.15
CA PRO A 29 -46.35 -18.84 14.90
C PRO A 29 -45.59 -17.52 14.96
N VAL A 30 -44.27 -17.60 14.91
CA VAL A 30 -43.38 -16.45 14.85
C VAL A 30 -43.63 -15.74 13.51
N PRO A 31 -44.10 -14.48 13.50
CA PRO A 31 -44.35 -13.76 12.25
C PRO A 31 -43.08 -13.72 11.40
N PRO A 32 -43.18 -13.87 10.06
CA PRO A 32 -42.01 -13.83 9.18
C PRO A 32 -41.08 -12.66 9.44
N ASP A 33 -41.65 -11.47 9.59
CA ASP A 33 -40.89 -10.23 9.83
C ASP A 33 -40.03 -10.24 11.09
N SER A 34 -40.37 -11.07 12.10
CA SER A 34 -39.63 -11.13 13.36
C SER A 34 -38.38 -12.01 13.30
N ILE A 35 -38.12 -12.65 12.15
CA ILE A 35 -36.89 -13.39 11.90
C ILE A 35 -36.23 -12.99 10.57
N VAL A 36 -36.84 -12.12 9.79
CA VAL A 36 -36.28 -11.63 8.53
C VAL A 36 -35.18 -10.61 8.82
N PRO A 37 -33.93 -10.84 8.37
CA PRO A 37 -32.85 -9.89 8.57
C PRO A 37 -33.05 -8.57 7.84
N GLN A 38 -32.45 -7.50 8.36
CA GLN A 38 -32.25 -6.27 7.61
C GLN A 38 -31.44 -6.55 6.32
N ALA A 39 -31.68 -5.72 5.31
CA ALA A 39 -30.93 -5.77 4.07
C ALA A 39 -29.47 -5.38 4.32
N ILE A 40 -28.57 -5.98 3.55
CA ILE A 40 -27.17 -5.59 3.53
C ILE A 40 -27.04 -4.29 2.73
N GLU A 41 -26.49 -3.24 3.32
CA GLU A 41 -26.35 -1.94 2.64
C GLU A 41 -24.90 -1.62 2.22
N ASP A 42 -23.92 -2.39 2.71
CA ASP A 42 -22.49 -2.13 2.57
C ASP A 42 -21.76 -3.14 1.66
N LEU A 43 -22.48 -3.80 0.74
CA LEU A 43 -21.87 -4.71 -0.22
C LEU A 43 -20.87 -3.94 -1.08
N ARG A 44 -19.61 -4.41 -1.07
CA ARG A 44 -18.49 -3.82 -1.79
C ARG A 44 -17.62 -4.90 -2.41
N TYR A 45 -16.74 -4.51 -3.33
CA TYR A 45 -15.82 -5.43 -3.98
C TYR A 45 -14.40 -4.89 -4.06
N SER A 46 -13.45 -5.80 -4.15
CA SER A 46 -12.06 -5.53 -4.54
C SER A 46 -11.64 -6.47 -5.66
N VAL A 47 -10.86 -5.95 -6.60
CA VAL A 47 -10.29 -6.72 -7.71
C VAL A 47 -8.81 -7.00 -7.41
N SER A 48 -8.40 -8.23 -7.67
CA SER A 48 -7.00 -8.66 -7.57
C SER A 48 -6.64 -9.57 -8.74
N GLU A 49 -5.38 -10.02 -8.77
CA GLU A 49 -4.90 -11.03 -9.72
C GLU A 49 -5.64 -12.38 -9.64
N LYS A 50 -6.32 -12.65 -8.53
CA LYS A 50 -7.06 -13.91 -8.29
C LYS A 50 -8.52 -13.85 -8.73
N GLY A 51 -9.03 -12.67 -9.10
CA GLY A 51 -10.44 -12.44 -9.44
C GLY A 51 -11.03 -11.28 -8.65
N VAL A 52 -12.30 -11.43 -8.25
CA VAL A 52 -13.00 -10.44 -7.43
C VAL A 52 -13.35 -11.04 -6.07
N THR A 53 -13.16 -10.23 -5.03
CA THR A 53 -13.60 -10.52 -3.67
C THR A 53 -14.72 -9.57 -3.31
N LEU A 54 -15.89 -10.12 -2.95
CA LEU A 54 -17.02 -9.39 -2.43
C LEU A 54 -16.98 -9.42 -0.91
N THR A 55 -17.34 -8.31 -0.28
CA THR A 55 -17.42 -8.22 1.18
C THR A 55 -18.63 -7.43 1.63
N TRP A 56 -19.20 -7.82 2.77
CA TRP A 56 -20.34 -7.16 3.40
C TRP A 56 -20.35 -7.41 4.90
N THR A 57 -21.13 -6.63 5.64
CA THR A 57 -21.31 -6.82 7.08
C THR A 57 -22.49 -7.76 7.36
N PHE A 58 -22.36 -8.63 8.36
CA PHE A 58 -23.48 -9.47 8.80
C PHE A 58 -24.59 -8.58 9.39
N PRO A 59 -25.85 -8.71 8.94
CA PRO A 59 -26.95 -7.99 9.56
C PRO A 59 -27.12 -8.47 11.00
N LYS A 60 -27.21 -7.51 11.93
CA LYS A 60 -27.34 -7.78 13.36
C LYS A 60 -28.78 -7.83 13.84
N GLU A 61 -29.68 -7.20 13.08
CA GLU A 61 -31.07 -7.03 13.46
C GLU A 61 -32.03 -7.52 12.38
N THR A 62 -33.24 -7.84 12.80
CA THR A 62 -34.38 -8.07 11.93
C THR A 62 -34.93 -6.75 11.36
N ILE A 63 -35.83 -6.84 10.39
CA ILE A 63 -36.55 -5.67 9.88
C ILE A 63 -37.43 -4.95 10.93
N ARG A 64 -37.61 -5.55 12.11
CA ARG A 64 -38.29 -4.92 13.27
C ARG A 64 -37.33 -4.38 14.33
N GLY A 65 -36.01 -4.45 14.09
CA GLY A 65 -34.99 -3.96 15.02
C GLY A 65 -34.74 -4.89 16.21
N THR A 66 -35.06 -6.19 16.08
CA THR A 66 -34.72 -7.19 17.10
C THR A 66 -33.43 -7.89 16.75
N ASP A 67 -32.58 -8.18 17.75
CA ASP A 67 -31.30 -8.86 17.54
C ASP A 67 -31.46 -10.23 16.87
N LEU A 68 -30.53 -10.56 15.98
CA LEU A 68 -30.37 -11.86 15.35
C LEU A 68 -29.28 -12.65 16.07
N SER A 69 -29.57 -13.92 16.37
CA SER A 69 -28.58 -14.86 16.92
C SER A 69 -27.69 -15.49 15.85
N ASP A 70 -28.23 -15.67 14.65
CA ASP A 70 -27.58 -16.40 13.58
C ASP A 70 -28.15 -16.03 12.21
N ILE A 71 -27.31 -16.16 11.19
CA ILE A 71 -27.69 -16.20 9.79
C ILE A 71 -27.44 -17.61 9.30
N ALA A 72 -28.44 -18.28 8.74
CA ALA A 72 -28.28 -19.61 8.17
C ALA A 72 -27.43 -19.57 6.89
N ALA A 73 -27.70 -18.61 6.00
CA ALA A 73 -26.98 -18.48 4.74
C ALA A 73 -27.06 -17.08 4.13
N PHE A 74 -26.16 -16.80 3.19
CA PHE A 74 -26.25 -15.69 2.27
C PHE A 74 -26.48 -16.21 0.85
N ASP A 75 -27.43 -15.62 0.14
CA ASP A 75 -27.69 -15.90 -1.27
C ASP A 75 -26.99 -14.83 -2.10
N VAL A 76 -25.93 -15.23 -2.81
CA VAL A 76 -25.15 -14.34 -3.69
C VAL A 76 -25.65 -14.49 -5.12
N TYR A 77 -26.25 -13.43 -5.66
CA TYR A 77 -26.74 -13.40 -7.03
C TYR A 77 -25.69 -12.77 -7.95
N ARG A 78 -25.56 -13.32 -9.16
CA ARG A 78 -24.65 -12.82 -10.19
C ARG A 78 -25.37 -12.66 -11.53
N ALA A 79 -25.20 -11.51 -12.16
CA ALA A 79 -25.50 -11.31 -13.58
C ALA A 79 -24.21 -11.03 -14.35
N VAL A 80 -24.13 -11.54 -15.58
CA VAL A 80 -22.97 -11.36 -16.48
C VAL A 80 -23.48 -10.89 -17.83
N VAL A 81 -23.11 -9.67 -18.22
CA VAL A 81 -23.60 -9.03 -19.46
C VAL A 81 -22.39 -8.69 -20.33
N PRO A 82 -22.28 -9.20 -21.57
CA PRO A 82 -21.26 -8.74 -22.51
C PRO A 82 -21.35 -7.23 -22.70
N MET A 83 -20.22 -6.52 -22.76
CA MET A 83 -20.26 -5.05 -22.88
C MET A 83 -20.98 -4.56 -24.13
N ASN A 84 -20.92 -5.31 -25.23
CA ASN A 84 -21.63 -4.98 -26.48
C ASN A 84 -23.15 -5.10 -26.36
N ASP A 85 -23.65 -5.88 -25.40
CA ASP A 85 -25.07 -6.11 -25.17
C ASP A 85 -25.60 -5.25 -24.00
N TYR A 86 -24.71 -4.49 -23.34
CA TYR A 86 -25.08 -3.71 -22.16
C TYR A 86 -25.91 -2.48 -22.51
N CYS A 87 -27.11 -2.40 -21.91
CA CYS A 87 -27.97 -1.22 -21.93
C CYS A 87 -28.28 -0.74 -20.50
N PRO A 88 -28.08 0.57 -20.18
CA PRO A 88 -28.26 1.09 -18.82
C PRO A 88 -29.67 0.94 -18.23
N THR A 89 -30.70 0.92 -19.08
CA THR A 89 -32.12 0.89 -18.67
C THR A 89 -32.73 -0.51 -18.71
N CYS A 90 -31.97 -1.52 -19.13
CA CYS A 90 -32.48 -2.88 -19.24
C CYS A 90 -32.51 -3.58 -17.88
N PRO A 91 -33.50 -4.48 -17.64
CA PRO A 91 -33.49 -5.33 -16.46
C PRO A 91 -32.20 -6.15 -16.38
N ILE A 92 -31.59 -6.21 -15.20
CA ILE A 92 -30.36 -6.97 -14.97
C ILE A 92 -30.72 -8.46 -14.86
N PRO A 93 -30.18 -9.33 -15.72
CA PRO A 93 -30.54 -10.76 -15.75
C PRO A 93 -29.74 -11.53 -14.69
N PHE A 94 -30.12 -11.41 -13.42
CA PHE A 94 -29.52 -12.23 -12.36
C PHE A 94 -29.84 -13.71 -12.57
N GLY A 95 -28.81 -14.55 -12.51
CA GLY A 95 -28.98 -16.00 -12.49
C GLY A 95 -29.33 -16.53 -11.10
N ASP A 96 -29.34 -17.85 -10.96
CA ASP A 96 -29.59 -18.53 -9.69
C ASP A 96 -28.58 -18.12 -8.62
N ALA A 97 -29.05 -18.09 -7.36
CA ALA A 97 -28.23 -17.74 -6.22
C ALA A 97 -27.17 -18.82 -5.91
N ILE A 98 -25.98 -18.36 -5.54
CA ILE A 98 -24.96 -19.20 -4.91
C ILE A 98 -25.11 -19.04 -3.41
N GLN A 99 -25.43 -20.14 -2.72
CA GLN A 99 -25.63 -20.12 -1.27
C GLN A 99 -24.28 -20.24 -0.55
N ILE A 100 -24.00 -19.28 0.31
CA ILE A 100 -22.84 -19.25 1.20
C ILE A 100 -23.32 -19.49 2.62
N ALA A 101 -22.66 -20.37 3.36
CA ALA A 101 -23.02 -20.62 4.75
C ALA A 101 -22.86 -19.35 5.59
N GLY A 102 -23.84 -19.08 6.46
CA GLY A 102 -23.75 -17.98 7.41
C GLY A 102 -23.05 -18.41 8.70
N GLY A 103 -23.62 -18.03 9.83
CA GLY A 103 -23.25 -18.49 11.15
C GLY A 103 -23.75 -17.54 12.24
N VAL A 104 -23.21 -17.73 13.45
CA VAL A 104 -23.55 -16.92 14.63
C VAL A 104 -23.29 -15.44 14.37
N VAL A 105 -24.24 -14.63 14.81
CA VAL A 105 -24.18 -13.16 14.82
C VAL A 105 -23.91 -12.74 16.26
N ASP A 106 -22.83 -12.01 16.46
CA ASP A 106 -22.49 -11.39 17.73
C ASP A 106 -22.88 -9.90 17.64
N PRO A 107 -23.79 -9.40 18.47
CA PRO A 107 -24.19 -7.99 18.46
C PRO A 107 -23.00 -7.03 18.67
N GLU A 108 -22.00 -7.44 19.46
CA GLU A 108 -20.87 -6.60 19.85
C GLU A 108 -19.69 -6.67 18.86
N ALA A 109 -19.67 -7.65 17.96
CA ALA A 109 -18.59 -7.82 16.99
C ALA A 109 -19.05 -7.56 15.54
N ASP A 110 -18.25 -6.78 14.80
CA ASP A 110 -18.47 -6.56 13.38
C ASP A 110 -17.92 -7.73 12.58
N ARG A 111 -18.78 -8.72 12.35
CA ARG A 111 -18.47 -9.87 11.51
C ARG A 111 -18.72 -9.56 10.05
N MET A 112 -17.75 -9.88 9.20
CA MET A 112 -17.85 -9.71 7.75
C MET A 112 -18.12 -11.04 7.02
N GLY A 113 -18.94 -10.97 5.99
CA GLY A 113 -19.09 -11.99 4.96
C GLY A 113 -18.18 -11.72 3.78
N THR A 114 -17.67 -12.80 3.18
CA THR A 114 -16.79 -12.73 2.02
C THR A 114 -17.19 -13.78 0.99
N TYR A 115 -17.13 -13.39 -0.29
CA TYR A 115 -17.28 -14.31 -1.41
C TYR A 115 -16.22 -14.02 -2.47
N GLU A 116 -15.46 -15.04 -2.86
CA GLU A 116 -14.42 -14.93 -3.88
C GLU A 116 -14.84 -15.67 -5.14
N THR A 117 -14.64 -15.04 -6.30
CA THR A 117 -14.88 -15.69 -7.58
C THR A 117 -13.79 -15.35 -8.59
N ALA A 118 -13.32 -16.39 -9.28
CA ALA A 118 -12.30 -16.34 -10.31
C ALA A 118 -12.90 -16.62 -11.70
N LEU A 119 -12.06 -16.65 -12.75
CA LEU A 119 -12.45 -17.00 -14.13
C LEU A 119 -13.52 -16.06 -14.73
N LEU A 120 -13.41 -14.77 -14.42
CA LEU A 120 -14.24 -13.74 -15.00
C LEU A 120 -13.89 -13.53 -16.48
N ARG A 121 -14.90 -13.29 -17.32
CA ARG A 121 -14.76 -13.11 -18.76
C ARG A 121 -14.40 -11.67 -19.06
N SER A 122 -13.30 -11.46 -19.79
CA SER A 122 -12.89 -10.13 -20.24
C SER A 122 -14.00 -9.47 -21.07
N GLY A 123 -14.16 -8.15 -20.96
CA GLY A 123 -15.16 -7.39 -21.72
C GLY A 123 -16.61 -7.66 -21.31
N HIS A 124 -16.84 -8.16 -20.09
CA HIS A 124 -18.19 -8.36 -19.55
C HIS A 124 -18.39 -7.48 -18.31
N LYS A 125 -19.60 -6.91 -18.19
CA LYS A 125 -20.07 -6.23 -16.99
C LYS A 125 -20.72 -7.23 -16.05
N TYR A 126 -20.25 -7.24 -14.82
CA TYR A 126 -20.75 -8.06 -13.74
C TYR A 126 -21.63 -7.23 -12.82
N PHE A 127 -22.71 -7.84 -12.33
CA PHE A 127 -23.56 -7.29 -11.28
C PHE A 127 -23.70 -8.30 -10.17
N PHE A 128 -23.62 -7.83 -8.92
CA PHE A 128 -23.84 -8.66 -7.74
C PHE A 128 -24.78 -7.97 -6.77
N LYS A 129 -25.59 -8.81 -6.11
CA LYS A 129 -26.37 -8.47 -4.92
C LYS A 129 -26.37 -9.68 -3.98
N VAL A 130 -26.59 -9.43 -2.70
CA VAL A 130 -26.60 -10.46 -1.65
C VAL A 130 -27.86 -10.31 -0.81
N ASN A 131 -28.44 -11.43 -0.41
CA ASN A 131 -29.54 -11.48 0.55
C ASN A 131 -29.10 -12.34 1.75
N ALA A 132 -29.49 -11.96 2.96
CA ALA A 132 -29.24 -12.75 4.17
C ALA A 132 -30.48 -13.58 4.53
N ARG A 133 -30.27 -14.81 4.99
CA ARG A 133 -31.35 -15.75 5.34
C ARG A 133 -31.13 -16.33 6.72
N THR A 134 -32.17 -16.30 7.54
CA THR A 134 -32.26 -17.05 8.81
C THR A 134 -32.91 -18.41 8.59
N SER A 135 -33.72 -18.56 7.54
CA SER A 135 -34.34 -19.84 7.17
C SER A 135 -34.78 -19.89 5.70
N TRP A 136 -35.35 -21.02 5.27
CA TRP A 136 -35.84 -21.20 3.89
C TRP A 136 -36.92 -20.18 3.49
N TRP A 137 -37.66 -19.59 4.42
CA TRP A 137 -38.76 -18.67 4.12
C TRP A 137 -38.51 -17.23 4.63
N ALA A 138 -37.41 -17.01 5.35
CA ALA A 138 -37.04 -15.71 5.90
C ALA A 138 -35.75 -15.20 5.28
N ALA A 139 -35.90 -14.47 4.17
CA ALA A 139 -34.83 -13.80 3.46
C ALA A 139 -34.98 -12.28 3.57
N SER A 140 -33.86 -11.57 3.70
CA SER A 140 -33.83 -10.12 3.63
C SER A 140 -34.22 -9.63 2.23
N ALA A 141 -34.54 -8.34 2.13
CA ALA A 141 -34.52 -7.64 0.85
C ALA A 141 -33.11 -7.69 0.22
N ASP A 142 -33.04 -7.39 -1.07
CA ASP A 142 -31.80 -7.31 -1.82
C ASP A 142 -30.85 -6.28 -1.22
N SER A 143 -29.54 -6.56 -1.24
CA SER A 143 -28.54 -5.55 -0.95
C SER A 143 -28.52 -4.42 -1.97
N ASN A 144 -27.72 -3.39 -1.71
CA ASN A 144 -27.22 -2.52 -2.77
C ASN A 144 -26.57 -3.37 -3.89
N ILE A 145 -26.80 -2.99 -5.15
CA ILE A 145 -26.21 -3.67 -6.30
C ILE A 145 -24.83 -3.05 -6.59
N ILE A 146 -23.80 -3.88 -6.61
CA ILE A 146 -22.49 -3.49 -7.11
C ILE A 146 -22.34 -3.94 -8.57
N SER A 147 -21.57 -3.17 -9.34
CA SER A 147 -21.24 -3.57 -10.72
C SER A 147 -19.85 -3.11 -11.12
N PHE A 148 -19.20 -3.89 -11.97
CA PHE A 148 -17.89 -3.57 -12.55
C PHE A 148 -17.73 -4.24 -13.91
N VAL A 149 -16.92 -3.65 -14.77
CA VAL A 149 -16.49 -4.30 -16.00
C VAL A 149 -15.23 -5.08 -15.71
N TRP A 150 -15.22 -6.36 -16.04
CA TRP A 150 -14.02 -7.17 -15.93
C TRP A 150 -13.20 -7.07 -17.20
N HIS A 151 -11.96 -6.60 -17.05
CA HIS A 151 -10.90 -6.79 -18.03
C HIS A 151 -9.76 -7.52 -17.34
N ILE A 152 -9.03 -8.33 -18.10
CA ILE A 152 -7.87 -9.04 -17.57
C ILE A 152 -6.85 -7.98 -17.14
N PRO A 153 -6.49 -7.91 -15.85
CA PRO A 153 -5.59 -6.88 -15.37
C PRO A 153 -4.19 -7.01 -15.98
N ALA A 154 -3.46 -5.92 -15.99
CA ALA A 154 -2.05 -5.90 -16.39
C ALA A 154 -1.17 -6.56 -15.32
N ARG A 155 -0.03 -7.14 -15.72
CA ARG A 155 0.96 -7.65 -14.76
C ARG A 155 1.58 -6.51 -13.93
N GLY A 156 2.22 -6.87 -12.82
CA GLY A 156 3.02 -5.93 -12.05
C GLY A 156 4.26 -5.46 -12.83
N PRO A 157 4.69 -4.19 -12.66
CA PRO A 157 5.96 -3.71 -13.19
C PRO A 157 7.14 -4.56 -12.73
N GLN A 158 8.10 -4.78 -13.63
CA GLN A 158 9.34 -5.50 -13.34
C GLN A 158 10.55 -4.57 -13.42
N GLY A 159 11.69 -5.04 -12.91
CA GLY A 159 12.94 -4.27 -12.91
C GLY A 159 12.83 -2.96 -12.12
N LEU A 160 12.07 -2.96 -11.02
CA LEU A 160 11.96 -1.80 -10.15
C LEU A 160 13.32 -1.51 -9.49
N THR A 161 13.83 -0.31 -9.70
CA THR A 161 15.04 0.21 -9.08
C THR A 161 14.76 1.54 -8.39
N ALA A 162 15.57 1.87 -7.38
CA ALA A 162 15.55 3.15 -6.71
C ALA A 162 16.97 3.67 -6.55
N GLU A 163 17.17 4.94 -6.87
CA GLU A 163 18.43 5.67 -6.73
C GLU A 163 18.23 6.83 -5.76
N ALA A 164 19.04 6.89 -4.71
CA ALA A 164 18.98 7.98 -3.73
C ALA A 164 19.70 9.24 -4.23
N ALA A 165 19.16 10.38 -3.84
CA ALA A 165 19.80 11.68 -3.93
C ALA A 165 19.49 12.46 -2.64
N ASP A 166 20.01 13.68 -2.53
CA ASP A 166 19.75 14.52 -1.37
C ASP A 166 18.24 14.75 -1.19
N SER A 167 17.73 14.33 -0.03
CA SER A 167 16.33 14.43 0.39
C SER A 167 15.32 13.89 -0.64
N SER A 168 15.79 13.00 -1.53
CA SER A 168 15.01 12.55 -2.67
C SER A 168 15.42 11.16 -3.16
N ALA A 169 14.54 10.51 -3.93
CA ALA A 169 14.84 9.29 -4.61
C ALA A 169 14.18 9.27 -6.00
N THR A 170 14.89 8.68 -6.94
CA THR A 170 14.40 8.39 -8.28
C THR A 170 14.03 6.90 -8.36
N ILE A 171 12.76 6.61 -8.62
CA ILE A 171 12.22 5.27 -8.76
C ILE A 171 11.99 5.01 -10.24
N SER A 172 12.51 3.91 -10.79
CA SER A 172 12.38 3.56 -12.20
C SER A 172 11.99 2.09 -12.37
N TRP A 173 11.24 1.77 -13.42
CA TRP A 173 10.80 0.41 -13.72
C TRP A 173 10.70 0.16 -15.22
N GLN A 174 10.51 -1.10 -15.61
CA GLN A 174 10.24 -1.47 -17.00
C GLN A 174 8.75 -1.31 -17.33
N PRO A 175 8.40 -0.87 -18.54
CA PRO A 175 7.01 -0.77 -18.96
C PRO A 175 6.34 -2.15 -18.97
N VAL A 176 5.10 -2.21 -18.50
CA VAL A 176 4.28 -3.43 -18.53
C VAL A 176 3.69 -3.62 -19.92
N THR A 177 4.08 -4.71 -20.58
CA THR A 177 3.68 -5.03 -21.95
C THR A 177 2.71 -6.19 -22.05
N THR A 178 2.42 -6.89 -20.95
CA THR A 178 1.56 -8.08 -20.95
C THR A 178 0.50 -8.03 -19.84
N LEU A 179 -0.64 -8.65 -20.15
CA LEU A 179 -1.73 -8.93 -19.22
C LEU A 179 -1.41 -10.20 -18.42
N MET A 180 -2.19 -10.46 -17.36
CA MET A 180 -1.97 -11.62 -16.50
C MET A 180 -2.06 -12.96 -17.26
N ASP A 181 -2.94 -13.04 -18.27
CA ASP A 181 -3.10 -14.20 -19.15
C ASP A 181 -2.00 -14.35 -20.22
N GLY A 182 -1.04 -13.41 -20.27
CA GLY A 182 0.09 -13.42 -21.20
C GLY A 182 -0.17 -12.72 -22.53
N GLN A 183 -1.39 -12.20 -22.78
CA GLN A 183 -1.65 -11.38 -23.96
C GLN A 183 -0.93 -10.03 -23.87
N ASN A 184 -0.69 -9.41 -25.03
CA ASN A 184 -0.08 -8.08 -25.08
C ASN A 184 -1.07 -7.01 -24.58
N VAL A 185 -0.54 -6.02 -23.87
CA VAL A 185 -1.28 -4.81 -23.50
C VAL A 185 -1.58 -4.00 -24.76
N THR A 186 -2.87 -3.72 -24.99
CA THR A 186 -3.35 -2.90 -26.11
C THR A 186 -3.97 -1.57 -25.67
N TYR A 187 -4.18 -1.39 -24.36
CA TYR A 187 -4.72 -0.17 -23.76
C TYR A 187 -3.62 0.68 -23.11
N PRO A 188 -3.83 2.00 -22.94
CA PRO A 188 -2.88 2.84 -22.22
C PRO A 188 -2.61 2.34 -20.79
N MET A 189 -1.36 2.48 -20.37
CA MET A 189 -0.91 2.09 -19.03
C MET A 189 -0.59 3.33 -18.21
N LEU A 190 -1.06 3.35 -16.96
CA LEU A 190 -0.59 4.26 -15.91
C LEU A 190 0.07 3.45 -14.79
N TYR A 191 0.85 4.13 -13.97
CA TYR A 191 1.59 3.55 -12.86
C TYR A 191 1.38 4.39 -11.61
N GLN A 192 0.92 3.75 -10.54
CA GLN A 192 0.79 4.38 -9.23
C GLN A 192 1.97 3.95 -8.36
N VAL A 193 2.79 4.92 -7.96
CA VAL A 193 3.90 4.68 -7.02
C VAL A 193 3.38 4.69 -5.60
N GLN A 194 3.89 3.78 -4.79
CA GLN A 194 3.55 3.59 -3.39
C GLN A 194 4.79 3.60 -2.52
N ARG A 195 4.70 4.19 -1.33
CA ARG A 195 5.79 4.33 -0.37
C ARG A 195 5.41 3.82 1.01
N SER A 196 6.39 3.22 1.69
CA SER A 196 6.30 2.75 3.07
C SER A 196 7.59 3.06 3.84
N LYS A 197 7.49 3.21 5.16
CA LYS A 197 8.66 3.28 6.07
C LYS A 197 8.95 1.94 6.77
N ASP A 198 8.00 1.00 6.75
CA ASP A 198 8.08 -0.27 7.49
C ASP A 198 7.96 -1.51 6.60
N ASN A 199 7.84 -1.33 5.29
CA ASN A 199 7.62 -2.35 4.27
C ASN A 199 6.32 -3.16 4.46
N LYS A 200 5.37 -2.67 5.27
CA LYS A 200 4.07 -3.32 5.52
C LYS A 200 2.95 -2.46 4.99
N GLY A 201 2.84 -1.22 5.49
CA GLY A 201 1.81 -0.26 5.09
C GLY A 201 2.32 0.63 3.95
N PHE A 202 1.73 0.51 2.77
CA PHE A 202 2.08 1.30 1.59
C PHE A 202 1.01 2.36 1.31
N ASN A 203 1.45 3.61 1.12
CA ASN A 203 0.59 4.72 0.74
C ASN A 203 0.92 5.18 -0.68
N ASN A 204 -0.11 5.52 -1.46
CA ASN A 204 0.08 6.12 -2.78
C ASN A 204 0.79 7.46 -2.65
N ILE A 205 1.83 7.69 -3.47
CA ILE A 205 2.52 8.98 -3.58
C ILE A 205 2.34 9.54 -4.99
N GLY A 206 1.94 10.81 -5.07
CA GLY A 206 1.57 11.44 -6.34
C GLY A 206 0.37 10.79 -7.02
N LYS A 207 0.06 11.29 -8.23
CA LYS A 207 -0.97 10.71 -9.10
C LYS A 207 -0.36 9.63 -10.00
N ALA A 208 -1.17 8.67 -10.43
CA ALA A 208 -0.75 7.70 -11.43
C ALA A 208 -0.41 8.39 -12.76
N LYS A 209 0.68 7.98 -13.40
CA LYS A 209 1.13 8.54 -14.69
C LYS A 209 1.67 7.47 -15.64
N ALA A 210 1.85 7.82 -16.92
CA ALA A 210 2.29 6.89 -17.95
C ALA A 210 3.80 6.67 -17.99
N GLU A 211 4.59 7.59 -17.43
CA GLU A 211 6.04 7.48 -17.37
C GLU A 211 6.48 6.30 -16.50
N THR A 212 7.61 5.68 -16.85
CA THR A 212 8.19 4.56 -16.09
C THR A 212 9.26 5.02 -15.09
N LYS A 213 9.14 6.28 -14.64
CA LYS A 213 10.05 6.94 -13.71
C LYS A 213 9.26 7.90 -12.83
N PHE A 214 9.60 7.95 -11.55
CA PHE A 214 9.03 8.86 -10.57
C PHE A 214 10.11 9.43 -9.67
N VAL A 215 10.01 10.70 -9.32
CA VAL A 215 10.92 11.35 -8.37
C VAL A 215 10.14 11.65 -7.10
N ASP A 216 10.53 11.04 -5.99
CA ASP A 216 10.08 11.40 -4.65
C ASP A 216 11.07 12.42 -4.08
N SER A 217 10.62 13.65 -3.84
CA SER A 217 11.46 14.78 -3.40
C SER A 217 11.22 15.20 -1.95
N ALA A 218 10.55 14.36 -1.16
CA ALA A 218 10.19 14.67 0.23
C ALA A 218 10.65 13.55 1.16
N LEU A 219 11.95 13.26 1.11
CA LEU A 219 12.62 12.27 1.95
C LEU A 219 13.48 12.93 3.01
N ASN A 220 13.55 12.30 4.17
CA ASN A 220 14.52 12.65 5.20
C ASN A 220 15.80 11.83 4.95
N ASN A 221 16.94 12.49 4.87
CA ASN A 221 18.24 11.81 4.77
C ASN A 221 18.48 10.88 5.97
N GLY A 222 19.12 9.74 5.71
CA GLY A 222 19.37 8.69 6.70
C GLY A 222 18.19 7.78 7.00
N GLU A 223 16.96 8.13 6.59
CA GLU A 223 15.80 7.25 6.72
C GLU A 223 15.71 6.26 5.56
N THR A 224 15.28 5.03 5.86
CA THR A 224 15.00 3.99 4.86
C THR A 224 13.55 4.05 4.41
N TYR A 225 13.34 4.05 3.10
CA TYR A 225 12.05 4.03 2.45
C TYR A 225 11.93 2.79 1.57
N TYR A 226 10.70 2.28 1.47
CA TYR A 226 10.35 1.14 0.63
C TYR A 226 9.37 1.60 -0.44
N TYR A 227 9.57 1.15 -1.67
CA TYR A 227 8.74 1.50 -2.82
C TYR A 227 8.16 0.28 -3.50
N LYS A 228 6.92 0.43 -3.95
CA LYS A 228 6.23 -0.48 -4.86
C LYS A 228 5.56 0.34 -5.97
N VAL A 229 5.31 -0.28 -7.10
CA VAL A 229 4.59 0.35 -8.21
C VAL A 229 3.47 -0.56 -8.67
N GLN A 230 2.26 -0.03 -8.72
CA GLN A 230 1.09 -0.71 -9.25
C GLN A 230 0.84 -0.30 -10.69
N SER A 231 0.60 -1.26 -11.58
CA SER A 231 0.13 -0.97 -12.94
C SER A 231 -1.38 -0.68 -12.93
N ILE A 232 -1.83 0.22 -13.80
CA ILE A 232 -3.23 0.59 -13.97
C ILE A 232 -3.52 0.62 -15.46
N LEU A 233 -4.34 -0.32 -15.92
CA LEU A 233 -4.76 -0.42 -17.31
C LEU A 233 -5.96 0.52 -17.54
N MET A 234 -5.88 1.40 -18.53
CA MET A 234 -6.94 2.36 -18.84
C MET A 234 -7.83 1.85 -19.98
N VAL A 235 -8.90 1.14 -19.64
CA VAL A 235 -9.81 0.56 -20.64
C VAL A 235 -10.99 1.49 -20.87
N ASP A 236 -11.07 2.07 -22.08
CA ASP A 236 -12.11 3.03 -22.46
C ASP A 236 -12.30 4.17 -21.44
N GLY A 237 -11.18 4.65 -20.88
CA GLY A 237 -11.15 5.71 -19.88
C GLY A 237 -11.40 5.24 -18.43
N ASN A 238 -11.68 3.97 -18.20
CA ASN A 238 -11.88 3.40 -16.86
C ASN A 238 -10.60 2.72 -16.34
N PRO A 239 -10.16 3.03 -15.11
CA PRO A 239 -8.97 2.40 -14.54
C PRO A 239 -9.27 0.97 -14.07
N VAL A 240 -8.41 0.04 -14.47
CA VAL A 240 -8.39 -1.35 -14.00
C VAL A 240 -7.05 -1.58 -13.29
N SER A 241 -7.11 -1.69 -11.96
CA SER A 241 -5.92 -1.95 -11.14
C SER A 241 -5.28 -3.29 -11.51
N GLY A 242 -4.01 -3.24 -11.88
CA GLY A 242 -3.17 -4.38 -12.21
C GLY A 242 -2.32 -4.87 -11.04
N GLY A 243 -1.35 -5.71 -11.39
CA GLY A 243 -0.38 -6.24 -10.45
C GLY A 243 0.52 -5.16 -9.84
N ILE A 244 1.14 -5.53 -8.73
CA ILE A 244 2.08 -4.68 -7.98
C ILE A 244 3.48 -5.28 -8.13
N SER A 245 4.49 -4.44 -8.27
CA SER A 245 5.89 -4.87 -8.31
C SER A 245 6.34 -5.48 -6.98
N GLU A 246 7.46 -6.21 -7.01
CA GLU A 246 8.25 -6.46 -5.81
C GLU A 246 8.69 -5.14 -5.16
N SER A 247 8.92 -5.17 -3.85
CA SER A 247 9.40 -3.99 -3.11
C SER A 247 10.89 -3.77 -3.34
N VAL A 248 11.30 -2.52 -3.52
CA VAL A 248 12.69 -2.08 -3.40
C VAL A 248 12.85 -1.17 -2.18
N SER A 249 14.00 -1.17 -1.53
CA SER A 249 14.33 -0.24 -0.46
C SER A 249 15.48 0.66 -0.84
N ILE A 250 15.48 1.86 -0.27
CA ILE A 250 16.56 2.84 -0.43
C ILE A 250 16.65 3.70 0.84
N ALA A 251 17.85 4.08 1.24
CA ALA A 251 18.06 5.12 2.23
C ALA A 251 18.39 6.43 1.49
N ALA A 252 17.65 7.51 1.77
CA ALA A 252 18.02 8.82 1.25
C ALA A 252 19.38 9.20 1.85
N VAL A 253 20.27 9.75 1.03
CA VAL A 253 21.62 10.12 1.45
C VAL A 253 21.80 11.61 1.24
N ASP A 254 22.43 12.26 2.20
CA ASP A 254 22.82 13.65 2.05
C ASP A 254 24.03 13.75 1.10
N GLN A 255 23.86 14.52 0.04
CA GLN A 255 24.87 14.76 -0.99
C GLN A 255 25.19 16.25 -1.14
N THR A 256 24.66 17.09 -0.25
CA THR A 256 24.82 18.54 -0.35
C THR A 256 25.94 18.99 0.59
N PRO A 257 27.09 19.45 0.07
CA PRO A 257 28.14 19.98 0.92
C PRO A 257 27.70 21.28 1.61
N PRO A 258 28.25 21.60 2.80
CA PRO A 258 28.01 22.89 3.43
C PRO A 258 28.49 24.06 2.56
N ALA A 259 27.99 25.28 2.82
CA ALA A 259 28.51 26.46 2.15
C ALA A 259 30.01 26.68 2.47
N PRO A 260 30.82 27.13 1.49
CA PRO A 260 32.21 27.52 1.74
C PRO A 260 32.33 28.57 2.83
N PRO A 261 33.31 28.46 3.74
CA PRO A 261 33.59 29.50 4.72
C PRO A 261 33.84 30.86 4.08
N THR A 262 33.40 31.93 4.75
CA THR A 262 33.58 33.31 4.31
C THR A 262 34.41 34.09 5.33
N GLY A 263 34.67 35.38 5.10
CA GLY A 263 35.39 36.22 6.07
C GLY A 263 36.82 35.78 6.41
N ILE A 264 37.44 34.97 5.54
CA ILE A 264 38.77 34.43 5.81
C ILE A 264 39.82 35.53 5.93
N THR A 265 40.54 35.52 7.03
CA THR A 265 41.62 36.46 7.33
C THR A 265 42.81 35.72 7.89
N VAL A 266 44.01 36.28 7.70
CA VAL A 266 45.26 35.73 8.22
C VAL A 266 46.04 36.83 8.93
N VAL A 267 46.55 36.52 10.12
CA VAL A 267 47.33 37.42 10.95
C VAL A 267 48.61 36.71 11.39
N GLU A 268 49.75 37.35 11.17
CA GLU A 268 51.04 36.87 11.66
C GLU A 268 51.15 37.04 13.17
N THR A 269 51.75 36.06 13.83
CA THR A 269 52.03 36.09 15.27
C THR A 269 53.44 35.59 15.54
N ALA A 270 53.93 35.76 16.78
CA ALA A 270 55.26 35.30 17.19
C ALA A 270 55.48 33.78 17.02
N THR A 271 54.42 32.99 16.91
CA THR A 271 54.45 31.52 16.84
C THR A 271 54.02 30.95 15.49
N GLY A 272 53.64 31.80 14.52
CA GLY A 272 53.17 31.39 13.20
C GLY A 272 51.99 32.24 12.70
N ASN A 273 51.30 31.76 11.67
CA ASN A 273 50.16 32.45 11.07
C ASN A 273 48.84 31.94 11.66
N LYS A 274 48.00 32.84 12.15
CA LYS A 274 46.63 32.52 12.59
C LYS A 274 45.63 32.85 11.50
N ILE A 275 44.86 31.85 11.10
CA ILE A 275 43.82 31.94 10.08
C ILE A 275 42.48 31.93 10.82
N PHE A 276 41.62 32.89 10.50
CA PHE A 276 40.25 33.01 11.01
C PHE A 276 39.27 32.98 9.85
N TRP A 277 38.05 32.50 10.07
CA TRP A 277 36.96 32.55 9.10
C TRP A 277 35.61 32.64 9.82
N ASP A 278 34.58 33.04 9.07
CA ASP A 278 33.20 32.96 9.50
C ASP A 278 32.69 31.53 9.33
N LYS A 279 31.98 31.02 10.33
CA LYS A 279 31.43 29.66 10.30
C LYS A 279 30.33 29.52 9.26
N SER A 280 30.33 28.38 8.58
CA SER A 280 29.17 27.89 7.82
C SER A 280 27.99 27.69 8.79
N GLN A 281 26.77 27.99 8.35
CA GLN A 281 25.58 28.10 9.21
C GLN A 281 24.80 26.79 9.33
N GLU A 282 25.13 25.81 8.48
CA GLU A 282 24.50 24.51 8.39
C GLU A 282 24.82 23.67 9.64
N ALA A 283 23.80 22.98 10.17
CA ALA A 283 23.88 22.30 11.47
C ALA A 283 24.71 21.01 11.44
N ASP A 284 24.89 20.44 10.26
CA ASP A 284 25.60 19.20 9.96
C ASP A 284 27.08 19.40 9.66
N VAL A 285 27.61 20.64 9.72
CA VAL A 285 29.05 20.91 9.59
C VAL A 285 29.82 20.16 10.67
N LYS A 286 30.64 19.18 10.25
CA LYS A 286 31.54 18.41 11.15
C LYS A 286 32.83 19.16 11.41
N GLY A 287 33.35 19.87 10.41
CA GLY A 287 34.61 20.57 10.52
C GLY A 287 35.02 21.33 9.27
N TYR A 288 36.27 21.81 9.31
CA TYR A 288 36.89 22.60 8.27
C TYR A 288 38.25 22.02 7.90
N ARG A 289 38.61 22.04 6.61
CA ARG A 289 39.96 21.72 6.14
C ARG A 289 40.67 23.00 5.75
N VAL A 290 41.85 23.21 6.32
CA VAL A 290 42.68 24.40 6.04
C VAL A 290 43.74 24.04 5.03
N TYR A 291 43.85 24.86 3.99
CA TYR A 291 44.80 24.69 2.91
C TYR A 291 45.78 25.85 2.86
N ARG A 292 46.99 25.56 2.38
CA ARG A 292 48.06 26.55 2.16
C ARG A 292 48.74 26.33 0.83
N ARG A 293 49.04 27.41 0.11
CA ARG A 293 50.04 27.43 -0.96
C ARG A 293 51.05 28.55 -0.75
N SER A 294 52.28 28.35 -1.21
CA SER A 294 53.24 29.44 -1.38
C SER A 294 52.85 30.30 -2.58
N GLY A 295 53.32 31.54 -2.64
CA GLY A 295 53.05 32.43 -3.77
C GLY A 295 53.59 31.93 -5.11
N THR A 296 54.58 31.04 -5.10
CA THR A 296 55.11 30.37 -6.30
C THR A 296 54.39 29.07 -6.66
N ALA A 297 53.59 28.51 -5.75
CA ALA A 297 52.86 27.27 -5.98
C ALA A 297 51.52 27.53 -6.66
N LYS A 298 51.19 26.66 -7.63
CA LYS A 298 49.91 26.69 -8.36
C LYS A 298 48.76 26.04 -7.59
N THR A 299 49.07 25.15 -6.65
CA THR A 299 48.05 24.36 -5.92
C THR A 299 48.29 24.45 -4.43
N SER A 300 47.20 24.46 -3.68
CA SER A 300 47.20 24.43 -2.21
C SER A 300 47.26 23.01 -1.68
N LYS A 301 47.95 22.81 -0.56
CA LYS A 301 47.98 21.55 0.20
C LYS A 301 47.21 21.71 1.49
N GLN A 302 46.47 20.67 1.89
CA GLN A 302 45.85 20.63 3.22
C GLN A 302 46.95 20.62 4.28
N ILE A 303 46.79 21.48 5.28
CA ILE A 303 47.74 21.64 6.40
C ILE A 303 47.13 21.25 7.74
N GLY A 304 45.80 21.09 7.82
CA GLY A 304 45.12 20.59 9.00
C GLY A 304 43.60 20.53 8.86
N ASP A 305 42.98 19.85 9.80
CA ASP A 305 41.53 19.75 10.00
C ASP A 305 41.16 20.43 11.33
N VAL A 306 40.00 21.09 11.35
CA VAL A 306 39.50 21.84 12.51
C VAL A 306 38.08 21.41 12.79
N SER A 307 37.76 21.08 14.04
CA SER A 307 36.38 20.75 14.45
C SER A 307 35.44 21.93 14.17
N GLY A 308 34.21 21.67 13.75
CA GLY A 308 33.20 22.69 13.40
C GLY A 308 32.85 23.65 14.54
N VAL A 309 33.21 23.31 15.77
CA VAL A 309 33.08 24.17 16.96
C VAL A 309 34.07 25.34 16.93
N TYR A 310 35.18 25.24 16.19
CA TYR A 310 36.19 26.30 16.07
C TYR A 310 36.19 26.90 14.67
N SER A 311 36.62 28.17 14.57
CA SER A 311 36.79 28.88 13.31
C SER A 311 38.15 29.60 13.25
N ILE A 312 39.16 28.92 13.81
CA ILE A 312 40.54 29.39 13.92
C ILE A 312 41.51 28.23 13.71
N PHE A 313 42.60 28.49 12.99
CA PHE A 313 43.72 27.57 12.83
C PHE A 313 45.05 28.31 12.97
N GLU A 314 46.06 27.66 13.54
CA GLU A 314 47.41 28.21 13.65
C GLU A 314 48.41 27.37 12.85
N ASP A 315 48.94 27.96 11.78
CA ASP A 315 50.03 27.38 11.00
C ASP A 315 51.39 27.77 11.60
N LYS A 316 51.99 26.84 12.33
CA LYS A 316 53.30 26.99 12.96
C LYS A 316 54.47 26.58 12.06
N LYS A 317 54.20 26.09 10.85
CA LYS A 317 55.20 25.53 9.92
C LYS A 317 55.50 26.48 8.76
N VAL A 318 55.47 27.78 9.04
CA VAL A 318 55.69 28.86 8.07
C VAL A 318 57.15 29.30 8.17
N SER A 319 57.84 29.49 7.05
CA SER A 319 59.18 30.09 7.06
C SER A 319 59.09 31.61 7.09
N ALA A 320 60.09 32.27 7.69
CA ALA A 320 60.12 33.72 7.86
C ALA A 320 60.22 34.52 6.55
N ASP A 321 60.52 33.88 5.43
CA ASP A 321 60.57 34.52 4.11
C ASP A 321 59.52 33.92 3.18
N GLY A 322 58.61 34.74 2.66
CA GLY A 322 57.70 34.36 1.57
C GLY A 322 56.28 34.91 1.65
N SER A 323 55.52 34.68 0.58
CA SER A 323 54.08 34.94 0.53
C SER A 323 53.31 33.64 0.63
N TYR A 324 52.29 33.61 1.48
CA TYR A 324 51.43 32.47 1.71
C TYR A 324 49.97 32.84 1.46
N TYR A 325 49.23 31.90 0.89
CA TYR A 325 47.81 32.00 0.63
C TYR A 325 47.11 30.86 1.34
N TYR A 326 46.07 31.20 2.09
CA TYR A 326 45.27 30.27 2.87
C TYR A 326 43.84 30.26 2.35
N SER A 327 43.25 29.07 2.28
CA SER A 327 41.84 28.87 1.97
C SER A 327 41.27 27.78 2.87
N VAL A 328 39.98 27.82 3.14
CA VAL A 328 39.31 26.87 4.02
C VAL A 328 38.10 26.28 3.30
N THR A 329 37.86 24.98 3.45
CA THR A 329 36.61 24.32 3.06
C THR A 329 35.85 23.89 4.32
N ALA A 330 34.54 23.72 4.21
CA ALA A 330 33.72 23.07 5.23
C ALA A 330 33.37 21.65 4.78
N TYR A 331 33.25 20.72 5.72
CA TYR A 331 32.76 19.37 5.44
C TYR A 331 31.75 18.92 6.49
N ASP A 332 30.79 18.11 6.06
CA ASP A 332 29.65 17.65 6.85
C ASP A 332 29.94 16.35 7.63
N GLN A 333 28.88 15.79 8.23
CA GLN A 333 28.92 14.57 9.02
C GLN A 333 28.68 13.28 8.21
N THR A 334 28.45 13.37 6.89
CA THR A 334 28.07 12.21 6.06
C THR A 334 29.24 11.27 5.81
N GLU A 335 28.95 10.06 5.34
CA GLU A 335 29.97 9.10 4.91
C GLU A 335 29.56 8.49 3.55
N PRO A 336 30.26 8.82 2.44
CA PRO A 336 31.41 9.72 2.35
C PRO A 336 31.04 11.18 2.67
N THR A 337 31.98 11.92 3.28
CA THR A 337 31.80 13.35 3.62
C THR A 337 31.62 14.21 2.38
N ASN A 338 30.62 15.10 2.40
CA ASN A 338 30.52 16.17 1.40
C ASN A 338 31.40 17.34 1.83
N GLU A 339 32.22 17.83 0.91
CA GLU A 339 33.14 18.95 1.14
C GLU A 339 32.80 20.13 0.23
N SER A 340 32.79 21.32 0.80
CA SER A 340 32.53 22.56 0.07
C SER A 340 33.63 22.90 -0.92
N GLU A 341 33.32 23.82 -1.85
CA GLU A 341 34.37 24.57 -2.55
C GLU A 341 35.25 25.34 -1.56
N LYS A 342 36.48 25.70 -1.99
CA LYS A 342 37.38 26.52 -1.18
C LYS A 342 36.82 27.92 -1.02
N SER A 343 37.01 28.50 0.17
CA SER A 343 36.83 29.92 0.41
C SER A 343 37.69 30.76 -0.55
N GLN A 344 37.43 32.06 -0.58
CA GLN A 344 38.41 33.02 -1.10
C GLN A 344 39.76 32.86 -0.38
N GLU A 345 40.84 33.28 -1.01
CA GLU A 345 42.16 33.21 -0.38
C GLU A 345 42.41 34.42 0.51
N ALA A 346 42.91 34.17 1.72
CA ALA A 346 43.56 35.18 2.54
C ALA A 346 45.09 35.08 2.35
N SER A 347 45.74 36.21 2.07
CA SER A 347 47.18 36.25 1.81
C SER A 347 47.94 36.98 2.90
N ILE A 348 49.14 36.50 3.20
CA ILE A 348 50.12 37.19 4.04
C ILE A 348 51.50 37.14 3.40
N ARG A 349 52.30 38.18 3.66
CA ARG A 349 53.68 38.26 3.21
C ARG A 349 54.54 38.64 4.41
N HIS A 350 55.54 37.81 4.67
CA HIS A 350 56.60 38.05 5.64
C HIS A 350 57.74 38.84 4.98
#